data_AF-A0A5D4JJN2-F1
#
_entry.id   AF-A0A5D4JJN2-F1
#
_cell.length_a   1.000
_cell.length_b   1.000
_cell.length_c   1.000
_cell.angle_alpha   90.00
_cell.angle_beta   90.00
_cell.angle_gamma   90.00
#
_symmetry.space_group_name_H-M   'P 1'
#
loop_
_entity.id
_entity.type
_entity.pdbx_description
1 polymer ?
#
loop_
_entity_poly.entity_id
_entity_poly.type
_entity_poly.pdbx_seq_one_letter_code
_entity_poly.pdbx_strand_id
1 'polypeptide(L)'
;MASARREFAILLGEFRRTAVLVPFDPYGSLWTADQNGVRWICAFSDEEALARFAQAQGDGDREWTYRTILGARLLDAMVPMLPGPAGVALDAGSTNGVLFPPVAGIVPDHVAVDLGETG
;
A
#
# COMPACT_ATOMS: atom_id res chain seq x y z
N MET A 1 17.47 -0.72 16.29
CA MET A 1 16.16 -0.06 16.51
C MET A 1 16.11 1.36 15.93
N ALA A 2 17.00 2.29 16.29
CA ALA A 2 16.93 3.68 15.80
C ALA A 2 17.23 3.86 14.29
N SER A 3 18.18 3.09 13.72
CA SER A 3 18.53 3.21 12.29
C SER A 3 17.39 2.79 11.37
N ALA A 4 16.82 1.60 11.59
CA ALA A 4 15.73 1.07 10.78
C ALA A 4 14.49 2.00 10.77
N ARG A 5 14.16 2.62 11.91
CA ARG A 5 13.05 3.57 11.98
C ARG A 5 13.33 4.86 11.20
N ARG A 6 14.59 5.29 11.15
CA ARG A 6 15.02 6.46 10.36
C ARG A 6 15.02 6.15 8.86
N GLU A 7 15.52 4.98 8.46
CA GLU A 7 15.45 4.51 7.07
C GLU A 7 14.00 4.39 6.61
N PHE A 8 13.12 3.83 7.43
CA PHE A 8 11.70 3.77 7.12
C PHE A 8 11.06 5.15 6.98
N ALA A 9 11.40 6.11 7.85
CA ALA A 9 10.92 7.49 7.72
C ALA A 9 11.38 8.16 6.41
N ILE A 10 12.59 7.86 5.94
CA ILE A 10 13.11 8.34 4.65
C ILE A 10 12.30 7.71 3.51
N LEU A 11 12.09 6.39 3.53
CA LEU A 11 11.29 5.67 2.54
C LEU A 11 9.85 6.16 2.51
N LEU A 12 9.25 6.41 3.67
CA LEU A 12 7.90 6.98 3.78
C LEU A 12 7.83 8.38 3.18
N GLY A 13 8.82 9.23 3.47
CA GLY A 13 8.91 10.57 2.91
C GLY A 13 9.10 10.55 1.39
N GLU A 14 9.79 9.55 0.87
CA GLU A 14 9.96 9.30 -0.56
C GLU A 14 8.68 8.78 -1.21
N PHE A 15 8.06 7.76 -0.63
CA PHE A 15 6.78 7.24 -1.10
C PHE A 15 5.69 8.33 -1.12
N ARG A 16 5.62 9.17 -0.08
CA ARG A 16 4.64 10.27 0.00
C ARG A 16 4.75 11.26 -1.16
N ARG A 17 5.95 11.49 -1.71
CA ARG A 17 6.20 12.39 -2.85
C ARG A 17 6.20 11.69 -4.22
N THR A 18 6.15 10.36 -4.24
CA THR A 18 6.20 9.57 -5.48
C THR A 18 4.79 9.23 -5.96
N ALA A 19 4.59 9.33 -7.27
CA ALA A 19 3.38 8.89 -7.91
C ALA A 19 3.49 7.37 -8.17
N VAL A 20 2.50 6.61 -7.69
CA VAL A 20 2.48 5.15 -7.76
C VAL A 20 1.23 4.69 -8.50
N LEU A 21 1.32 3.53 -9.13
CA LEU A 21 0.24 2.90 -9.88
C LEU A 21 -0.61 2.07 -8.93
N VAL A 22 -1.91 2.33 -8.91
CA VAL A 22 -2.87 1.62 -8.07
C VAL A 22 -3.85 0.88 -8.97
N PRO A 23 -3.78 -0.45 -9.05
CA PRO A 23 -4.70 -1.22 -9.85
C PRO A 23 -6.11 -1.23 -9.25
N PHE A 24 -7.09 -1.39 -10.12
CA PHE A 24 -8.48 -1.63 -9.77
C PHE A 24 -8.80 -3.11 -9.84
N ASP A 25 -9.73 -3.53 -9.00
CA ASP A 25 -10.33 -4.85 -9.02
C ASP A 25 -11.37 -4.96 -10.17
N PRO A 26 -11.88 -6.17 -10.46
CA PRO A 26 -12.88 -6.37 -11.50
C PRO A 26 -14.18 -5.56 -11.32
N TYR A 27 -14.45 -5.09 -10.10
CA TYR A 27 -15.66 -4.36 -9.75
C TYR A 27 -15.44 -2.84 -9.80
N GLY A 28 -14.26 -2.38 -10.22
CA GLY A 28 -13.91 -0.97 -10.30
C GLY A 28 -13.55 -0.32 -8.96
N SER A 29 -13.37 -1.12 -7.91
CA SER A 29 -12.82 -0.67 -6.63
C SER A 29 -11.30 -0.82 -6.61
N LEU A 30 -10.62 -0.22 -5.64
CA LEU A 30 -9.17 -0.38 -5.53
C LEU A 30 -8.82 -1.83 -5.24
N TRP A 31 -7.75 -2.33 -5.87
CA TRP A 31 -7.25 -3.64 -5.54
C TRP A 31 -6.71 -3.64 -4.10
N THR A 32 -7.35 -4.44 -3.24
CA THR A 32 -6.92 -4.61 -1.85
C THR A 32 -6.70 -6.07 -1.52
N ALA A 33 -5.62 -6.36 -0.78
CA ALA A 33 -5.36 -7.67 -0.21
C ALA A 33 -5.66 -7.65 1.30
N ASP A 34 -6.37 -8.66 1.81
CA ASP A 34 -6.54 -8.84 3.25
C ASP A 34 -5.42 -9.73 3.79
N GLN A 35 -4.61 -9.22 4.73
CA GLN A 35 -3.59 -10.00 5.40
C GLN A 35 -3.47 -9.59 6.87
N ASN A 36 -3.46 -10.58 7.77
CA ASN A 36 -3.40 -10.41 9.23
C ASN A 36 -4.50 -9.50 9.79
N GLY A 37 -5.69 -9.52 9.18
CA GLY A 37 -6.81 -8.66 9.56
C GLY A 37 -6.64 -7.19 9.18
N VAL A 38 -5.63 -6.85 8.37
CA VAL A 38 -5.39 -5.52 7.81
C VAL A 38 -5.64 -5.56 6.32
N ARG A 39 -6.35 -4.55 5.81
CA ARG A 39 -6.59 -4.36 4.38
C ARG A 39 -5.47 -3.56 3.74
N TRP A 40 -4.77 -4.14 2.78
CA TRP A 40 -3.64 -3.53 2.10
C TRP A 40 -4.05 -3.05 0.72
N ILE A 41 -4.02 -1.75 0.48
CA ILE A 41 -4.11 -1.20 -0.87
C ILE A 41 -2.81 -1.57 -1.60
N CYS A 42 -2.91 -2.32 -2.68
CA CYS A 42 -1.75 -2.62 -3.51
C CYS A 42 -1.41 -1.40 -4.36
N ALA A 43 -0.17 -0.96 -4.27
CA ALA A 43 0.39 0.11 -5.09
C ALA A 43 1.71 -0.36 -5.70
N PHE A 44 2.08 0.18 -6.85
CA PHE A 44 3.27 -0.23 -7.58
C PHE A 44 4.06 0.99 -8.01
N SER A 45 5.38 0.91 -7.88
CA SER A 45 6.28 2.00 -8.26
C SER A 45 6.30 2.22 -9.78
N ASP A 46 6.19 1.13 -10.54
CA ASP A 46 6.20 1.13 -12.00
C ASP A 46 5.30 0.03 -12.61
N GLU A 47 5.13 0.10 -13.94
CA GLU A 47 4.31 -0.85 -14.68
C GLU A 47 4.91 -2.27 -14.69
N GLU A 48 6.23 -2.44 -14.58
CA GLU A 48 6.82 -3.77 -14.52
C GLU A 48 6.52 -4.46 -13.19
N ALA A 49 6.55 -3.71 -12.08
CA ALA A 49 6.16 -4.22 -10.77
C ALA A 49 4.68 -4.66 -10.77
N LEU A 50 3.80 -3.85 -11.39
CA LEU A 50 2.41 -4.22 -11.59
C LEU A 50 2.26 -5.46 -12.49
N ALA A 51 2.99 -5.54 -13.60
CA ALA A 51 2.92 -6.66 -14.54
C ALA A 51 3.42 -7.97 -13.89
N ARG A 52 4.44 -7.91 -13.03
CA ARG A 52 4.90 -9.07 -12.25
C ARG A 52 3.82 -9.54 -11.27
N PHE A 53 3.15 -8.61 -10.60
CA PHE A 53 2.03 -8.94 -9.71
C PHE A 53 0.85 -9.55 -10.48
N ALA A 54 0.47 -8.97 -11.62
CA ALA A 54 -0.58 -9.49 -12.50
C ALA A 54 -0.30 -10.93 -12.96
N GLN A 55 0.95 -11.22 -13.35
CA GLN A 55 1.39 -12.57 -13.68
C GLN A 55 1.30 -13.52 -12.49
N ALA A 56 1.69 -13.08 -11.29
CA ALA A 56 1.60 -13.90 -10.08
C ALA A 56 0.16 -14.21 -9.67
N GLN A 57 -0.80 -13.32 -9.97
CA GLN A 57 -2.23 -13.57 -9.77
C GLN A 57 -2.84 -14.50 -10.82
N GLY A 58 -2.10 -14.88 -11.86
CA GLY A 58 -2.63 -15.69 -12.97
C GLY A 58 -3.48 -14.91 -13.97
N ASP A 59 -3.52 -13.58 -13.84
CA ASP A 59 -4.35 -12.65 -14.61
C ASP A 59 -3.50 -11.81 -15.59
N GLY A 60 -2.33 -12.32 -16.00
CA GLY A 60 -1.38 -11.60 -16.85
C GLY A 60 -1.91 -11.22 -18.25
N ASP A 61 -2.89 -11.96 -18.77
CA ASP A 61 -3.52 -11.71 -20.07
C ASP A 61 -4.73 -10.76 -20.00
N ARG A 62 -5.09 -10.29 -18.80
CA ARG A 62 -6.21 -9.37 -18.60
C ARG A 62 -5.76 -7.91 -18.73
N GLU A 63 -6.65 -7.05 -19.22
CA GLU A 63 -6.42 -5.60 -19.14
C GLU A 63 -6.52 -5.14 -17.68
N TRP A 64 -5.37 -4.82 -17.08
CA TRP A 64 -5.30 -4.26 -15.74
C TRP A 64 -5.51 -2.74 -15.81
N THR A 65 -6.67 -2.28 -15.35
CA THR A 65 -6.90 -0.85 -15.17
C THR A 65 -6.14 -0.39 -13.92
N TYR A 66 -5.32 0.64 -14.06
CA TYR A 66 -4.63 1.27 -12.94
C TYR A 66 -4.77 2.78 -13.00
N ARG A 67 -4.56 3.45 -11.86
CA ARG A 67 -4.43 4.91 -11.79
C ARG A 67 -3.15 5.31 -11.10
N THR A 68 -2.54 6.35 -11.64
CA THR A 68 -1.40 7.00 -11.01
C THR A 68 -1.89 7.93 -9.90
N ILE A 69 -1.50 7.65 -8.67
CA ILE A 69 -1.92 8.39 -7.46
C ILE A 69 -0.67 8.69 -6.62
N LEU A 70 -0.61 9.89 -6.04
CA LEU A 70 0.47 10.26 -5.13
C LEU A 70 0.42 9.38 -3.87
N GLY A 71 1.56 8.85 -3.42
CA GLY A 71 1.62 8.00 -2.22
C GLY A 71 1.03 8.67 -0.97
N ALA A 72 1.21 9.98 -0.80
CA ALA A 72 0.58 10.73 0.28
C ALA A 72 -0.96 10.68 0.22
N ARG A 73 -1.55 10.73 -0.99
CA ARG A 73 -3.00 10.65 -1.16
C ARG A 73 -3.54 9.27 -0.80
N LEU A 74 -2.78 8.21 -1.07
CA LEU A 74 -3.18 6.86 -0.64
C LEU A 74 -3.28 6.77 0.88
N LEU A 75 -2.24 7.23 1.58
CA LEU A 75 -2.17 7.17 3.04
C LEU A 75 -3.14 8.12 3.74
N ASP A 76 -3.27 9.35 3.25
CA ASP A 76 -3.98 10.41 3.96
C ASP A 76 -5.46 10.50 3.57
N ALA A 77 -5.85 10.04 2.38
CA ALA A 77 -7.22 10.16 1.88
C ALA A 77 -7.90 8.81 1.59
N MET A 78 -7.18 7.82 1.06
CA MET A 78 -7.81 6.58 0.60
C MET A 78 -7.88 5.52 1.71
N VAL A 79 -6.83 5.41 2.53
CA VAL A 79 -6.84 4.56 3.73
C VAL A 79 -8.01 4.90 4.66
N PRO A 80 -8.27 6.18 5.02
CA PRO A 80 -9.42 6.53 5.86
C PRO A 80 -10.80 6.19 5.30
N MET A 81 -10.91 5.97 3.98
CA MET A 81 -12.18 5.60 3.35
C MET A 81 -12.49 4.11 3.47
N LEU A 82 -11.50 3.28 3.83
CA LEU A 82 -11.68 1.84 3.96
C LEU A 82 -12.26 1.49 5.34
N PRO A 83 -13.18 0.51 5.42
CA PRO A 83 -13.69 0.04 6.70
C PRO A 83 -12.63 -0.79 7.43
N GLY A 84 -12.23 -0.36 8.63
CA GLY A 84 -11.27 -1.06 9.49
C GLY A 84 -9.81 -0.67 9.24
N PRO A 85 -8.84 -1.39 9.83
CA PRO A 85 -7.43 -1.07 9.69
C PRO A 85 -6.95 -1.31 8.27
N ALA A 86 -6.44 -0.25 7.63
CA ALA A 86 -6.00 -0.31 6.25
C ALA A 86 -4.59 0.30 6.04
N GLY A 87 -3.71 -0.47 5.40
CA GLY A 87 -2.36 -0.05 5.04
C GLY A 87 -2.17 0.07 3.53
N VAL A 88 -0.97 0.45 3.13
CA VAL A 88 -0.55 0.44 1.71
C VAL A 88 0.62 -0.51 1.55
N ALA A 89 0.55 -1.39 0.55
CA ALA A 89 1.62 -2.29 0.17
C ALA A 89 2.19 -1.83 -1.18
N LEU A 90 3.39 -1.27 -1.16
CA LEU A 90 4.14 -0.90 -2.35
C LEU A 90 4.87 -2.14 -2.90
N ASP A 91 4.74 -2.37 -4.20
CA ASP A 91 5.33 -3.49 -4.93
C ASP A 91 4.98 -4.83 -4.27
N ALA A 92 3.68 -5.01 -4.00
CA ALA A 92 3.15 -6.22 -3.39
C ALA A 92 3.55 -7.46 -4.19
N GLY A 93 4.02 -8.51 -3.50
CA GLY A 93 4.52 -9.73 -4.14
C GLY A 93 5.95 -9.64 -4.68
N SER A 94 6.62 -8.48 -4.56
CA SER A 94 8.05 -8.33 -4.86
C SER A 94 8.93 -8.62 -3.64
N THR A 95 10.15 -9.12 -3.87
CA THR A 95 11.18 -9.27 -2.83
C THR A 95 11.60 -7.94 -2.20
N ASN A 96 11.42 -6.84 -2.94
CA ASN A 96 11.72 -5.47 -2.47
C ASN A 96 10.44 -4.70 -2.05
N GLY A 97 9.31 -5.38 -1.87
CA GLY A 97 8.05 -4.74 -1.49
C GLY A 97 8.14 -4.05 -0.13
N VAL A 98 7.48 -2.90 0.00
CA VAL A 98 7.45 -2.09 1.23
C VAL A 98 6.03 -2.01 1.76
N LEU A 99 5.86 -2.31 3.04
CA LEU A 99 4.57 -2.18 3.72
C LEU A 99 4.53 -0.88 4.52
N PHE A 100 3.47 -0.11 4.32
CA PHE A 100 3.12 1.08 5.10
C PHE A 100 1.94 0.72 6.01
N PRO A 101 2.20 0.24 7.23
CA PRO A 101 1.14 -0.20 8.14
C PRO A 101 0.27 0.98 8.61
N PRO A 102 -0.99 0.70 9.02
CA PRO A 102 -1.90 1.69 9.58
C PRO A 102 -1.50 2.18 10.98
N VAL A 103 -0.29 2.71 11.19
CA VAL A 103 0.14 3.22 12.51
C VAL A 103 0.34 4.73 12.50
N ALA A 104 0.32 5.30 13.70
CA ALA A 104 0.54 6.73 13.90
C ALA A 104 1.88 7.17 13.29
N GLY A 105 1.84 8.29 12.55
CA GLY A 105 2.98 8.82 11.78
C GLY A 105 3.11 8.28 10.35
N ILE A 106 2.34 7.24 9.98
CA ILE A 106 2.23 6.76 8.58
C ILE A 106 0.89 7.20 7.99
N VAL A 107 -0.19 6.86 8.68
CA VAL A 107 -1.57 7.20 8.34
C VAL A 107 -2.12 8.23 9.34
N PRO A 108 -3.22 8.93 9.02
CA PRO A 108 -3.86 9.86 9.95
C PRO A 108 -4.23 9.21 11.29
N ASP A 109 -4.05 9.93 12.40
CA ASP A 109 -4.17 9.37 13.75
C ASP A 109 -5.56 8.75 14.06
N HIS A 110 -6.63 9.24 13.41
CA HIS A 110 -7.99 8.72 13.63
C HIS A 110 -8.25 7.33 13.04
N VAL A 111 -7.43 6.89 12.08
CA VAL A 111 -7.47 5.53 11.49
C VAL A 111 -6.23 4.72 11.84
N ALA A 112 -5.26 5.33 12.54
CA ALA A 112 -4.11 4.62 13.04
C ALA A 112 -4.54 3.59 14.07
N VAL A 113 -4.14 2.35 13.88
CA VAL A 113 -4.15 1.35 14.92
C VAL A 113 -2.89 1.48 15.75
N ASP A 114 -3.08 1.43 17.06
CA ASP A 114 -1.97 1.16 17.95
C ASP A 114 -1.63 -0.32 17.78
N LEU A 115 -0.55 -0.61 17.05
CA LEU A 115 0.12 -1.91 17.12
C LEU A 115 0.85 -1.98 18.46
N GLY A 116 0.09 -1.79 19.55
CA GLY A 116 0.52 -2.02 20.90
C GLY A 116 0.95 -3.47 21.01
N GLU A 117 2.12 -3.66 21.59
CA GLU A 117 2.71 -4.92 21.99
C GLU A 117 1.62 -5.92 22.38
N THR A 118 1.66 -7.12 21.79
CA THR A 118 0.95 -8.29 22.32
C THR A 118 1.08 -8.28 23.84
N GLY A 119 -0.02 -7.99 24.54
CA GLY A 119 -0.11 -8.08 25.99
C GLY A 119 0.10 -9.50 26.49
#